data_AF-A0A8K0CQS6-F1
#
_entry.id   AF-A0A8K0CQS6-F1
#
_cell.length_a   1.000
_cell.length_b   1.000
_cell.length_c   1.000
_cell.angle_alpha   90.00
_cell.angle_beta   90.00
_cell.angle_gamma   90.00
#
_symmetry.space_group_name_H-M   'P 1'
#
loop_
_entity.id
_entity.type
_entity.pdbx_description
1 polymer ?
#
loop_
_entity_poly.entity_id
_entity_poly.type
_entity_poly.pdbx_seq_one_letter_code
_entity_poly.pdbx_strand_id
1 'polypeptide(L)' 'MYGHSFEFDRIIKVWIGPKLLIFLLDPRDVEIILSSHVYIDKSSEYKFFQPWLGNGLLIST' A
#
# COMPACT_ATOMS: atom_id res chain seq x y z
N MET A 1 -25.16 10.51 11.54
CA MET A 1 -24.64 9.16 11.81
C MET A 1 -23.42 8.92 10.92
N TYR A 2 -22.25 9.45 11.29
CA TYR A 2 -20.87 9.07 10.92
C TYR A 2 -19.98 10.07 11.67
N GLY A 3 -20.06 10.03 13.01
CA GLY A 3 -19.27 10.89 13.88
C GLY A 3 -17.95 10.18 14.15
N HIS A 4 -16.83 10.88 13.89
CA HIS A 4 -15.45 10.40 13.85
C HIS A 4 -15.03 9.74 12.54
N SER A 5 -14.96 10.52 11.47
CA SER A 5 -13.86 10.36 10.51
C SER A 5 -12.57 10.47 11.33
N PHE A 6 -11.87 9.37 11.58
CA PHE A 6 -10.52 9.44 12.12
C PHE A 6 -9.74 10.42 11.23
N GLU A 7 -8.94 11.31 11.81
CA GLU A 7 -8.14 12.27 11.05
C GLU A 7 -7.07 11.53 10.22
N PHE A 8 -7.48 10.93 9.11
CA PHE A 8 -6.66 10.16 8.20
C PHE A 8 -5.93 11.04 7.18
N ASP A 9 -6.05 12.36 7.29
CA ASP A 9 -5.41 13.36 6.43
C ASP A 9 -3.86 13.37 6.58
N ARG A 10 -3.31 12.55 7.47
CA ARG A 10 -1.88 12.46 7.73
C ARG A 10 -1.25 11.37 6.87
N ILE A 11 -0.59 11.78 5.80
CA ILE A 11 0.34 10.93 5.06
C ILE A 11 1.59 10.71 5.92
N ILE A 12 1.94 9.44 6.16
CA ILE A 12 3.17 9.09 6.87
C ILE A 12 4.27 8.77 5.86
N LYS A 13 5.45 9.37 6.07
CA LYS A 13 6.63 9.19 5.22
C LYS A 13 7.76 8.59 6.04
N VAL A 14 8.29 7.46 5.58
CA VAL A 14 9.39 6.75 6.24
C VAL A 14 10.48 6.45 5.23
N TRP A 15 11.72 6.82 5.55
CA TRP A 15 12.88 6.45 4.74
C TRP A 15 13.49 5.15 5.28
N ILE A 16 13.72 4.18 4.39
CA ILE A 16 14.46 2.95 4.67
C ILE A 16 15.64 2.92 3.69
N GLY A 17 16.81 3.35 4.16
CA GLY A 17 17.97 3.57 3.30
C GLY A 17 17.63 4.56 2.17
N PRO A 18 17.85 4.20 0.89
CA PRO A 18 17.53 5.07 -0.24
C PRO A 18 16.05 5.01 -0.68
N LYS A 19 15.22 4.17 -0.04
CA LYS A 19 13.81 4.02 -0.41
C LYS A 19 12.90 4.86 0.49
N LEU A 20 11.95 5.58 -0.12
CA LEU A 20 10.88 6.28 0.58
C LEU A 20 9.61 5.42 0.57
N LEU A 21 9.11 5.09 1.76
CA LEU A 21 7.81 4.46 1.96
C LEU A 21 6.80 5.55 2.34
N ILE A 22 5.65 5.52 1.66
CA ILE A 22 4.53 6.44 1.89
C ILE A 22 3.33 5.60 2.30
N PHE A 23 2.78 5.89 3.47
CA PHE A 23 1.55 5.26 3.95
C PHE A 23 0.39 6.22 3.74
N LEU A 24 -0.56 5.80 2.91
CA LEU A 24 -1.83 6.46 2.71
C LEU A 24 -2.82 5.93 3.74
N LEU A 25 -3.34 6.82 4.57
CA LEU A 25 -4.31 6.48 5.61
C LEU A 25 -5.73 6.91 5.21
N ASP A 26 -5.86 7.92 4.36
CA ASP A 26 -7.15 8.37 3.86
C ASP A 26 -7.70 7.36 2.83
N PRO A 27 -8.90 6.81 3.06
CA PRO A 27 -9.50 5.86 2.13
C PRO A 27 -9.70 6.43 0.72
N ARG A 28 -9.89 7.75 0.57
CA ARG A 28 -10.06 8.43 -0.72
C ARG A 28 -8.78 8.36 -1.55
N ASP A 29 -7.63 8.57 -0.92
CA ASP A 29 -6.33 8.49 -1.59
C ASP A 29 -5.99 7.04 -1.94
N VAL A 30 -6.31 6.10 -1.03
CA VAL A 30 -6.14 4.66 -1.27
C VAL A 30 -6.98 4.21 -2.47
N GLU A 31 -8.24 4.64 -2.57
CA GLU A 31 -9.13 4.31 -3.68
C GLU A 31 -8.57 4.78 -5.03
N ILE A 32 -8.03 6.00 -5.10
CA ILE A 32 -7.42 6.54 -6.33
C ILE A 32 -6.24 5.67 -6.79
N ILE A 33 -5.38 5.24 -5.85
CA ILE A 33 -4.23 4.40 -6.20
C ILE A 33 -4.67 2.99 -6.58
N LEU A 34 -5.56 2.37 -5.80
CA LEU A 34 -5.98 0.98 -6.02
C LEU A 34 -6.88 0.81 -7.25
N SER A 35 -7.57 1.87 -7.70
CA SER A 35 -8.36 1.86 -8.94
C SER A 35 -7.52 2.10 -10.20
N SER A 36 -6.25 2.52 -10.05
CA SER A 36 -5.36 2.78 -11.18
C SER A 36 -4.83 1.49 -11.80
N HIS A 37 -4.89 1.39 -13.13
CA HIS A 37 -4.19 0.33 -13.87
C HIS A 37 -2.69 0.58 -14.05
N VAL A 38 -2.19 1.76 -13.70
CA VAL A 38 -0.80 2.17 -13.91
C VAL A 38 0.05 1.99 -12.66
N TYR A 39 -0.54 2.08 -11.46
CA TYR A 39 0.20 2.12 -10.18
C TYR A 39 -0.06 0.91 -9.27
N ILE A 40 -0.61 -0.18 -9.81
CA ILE A 40 -1.04 -1.35 -9.03
C ILE A 40 -0.02 -2.49 -9.01
N ASP A 41 1.15 -2.28 -9.63
CA ASP A 41 2.22 -3.27 -9.61
C ASP A 41 2.73 -3.53 -8.20
N LYS A 42 2.86 -4.81 -7.86
CA LYS A 42 3.34 -5.23 -6.54
C LYS A 42 4.77 -4.75 -6.34
N SER A 43 5.03 -4.13 -5.19
CA SER A 43 6.38 -3.68 -4.85
C SER A 43 7.35 -4.85 -4.66
N SER A 44 8.65 -4.58 -4.75
CA SER A 44 9.68 -5.61 -4.53
C SER A 44 9.60 -6.27 -3.15
N GLU A 45 9.08 -5.54 -2.18
CA GLU A 45 8.88 -5.92 -0.78
C GLU A 45 7.84 -7.04 -0.65
N TYR A 46 6.92 -7.20 -1.60
CA TYR A 46 5.95 -8.30 -1.58
C TYR A 46 6.61 -9.69 -1.60
N LYS A 47 7.84 -9.78 -2.12
CA LYS A 47 8.62 -11.03 -2.13
C LYS A 47 8.94 -11.55 -0.72
N PHE A 48 8.92 -10.70 0.29
CA PHE A 48 9.09 -11.13 1.68
C PHE A 48 7.96 -12.05 2.16
N PHE A 49 6.79 -12.02 1.52
CA PHE A 49 5.68 -12.92 1.83
C PHE A 49 5.76 -14.28 1.13
N GLN A 50 6.68 -14.46 0.18
CA GLN A 50 6.83 -15.71 -0.58
C GLN A 50 7.08 -16.95 0.31
N PRO A 51 7.86 -16.90 1.41
CA PRO A 51 8.05 -18.06 2.28
C PRO A 51 6.76 -18.58 2.93
N TRP A 52 5.75 -17.72 3.11
CA TRP A 52 4.46 -18.08 3.70
C TRP A 52 3.39 -18.41 2.65
N LEU A 53 3.36 -17.67 1.55
CA LEU A 53 2.28 -17.76 0.54
C LEU A 53 2.67 -18.57 -0.71
N GLY A 54 3.93 -18.98 -0.83
CA GLY A 54 4.45 -19.70 -1.98
C GLY A 54 4.38 -18.88 -3.27
N ASN A 55 4.25 -19.55 -4.41
CA ASN A 55 4.18 -18.92 -5.74
C ASN A 55 2.73 -18.74 -6.24
N GLY A 56 1.79 -18.49 -5.32
CA GLY A 56 0.37 -18.35 -5.65
C GLY A 56 0.01 -17.01 -6.31
N LEU A 57 -1.29 -16.81 -6.60
CA LEU A 57 -1.85 -15.63 -7.27
C LEU A 57 -1.43 -14.29 -6.62
N LEU A 58 -1.19 -14.29 -5.31
CA LEU A 58 -0.79 -13.09 -4.57
C LEU A 58 0.69 -12.72 -4.75
N ILE A 59 1.50 -13.65 -5.25
CA ILE A 59 2.95 -13.49 -5.45
C ILE A 59 3.31 -13.50 -6.94
N SER A 60 2.48 -14.09 -7.80
CA SER A 60 2.67 -14.03 -9.25
C SER A 60 2.71 -12.59 -9.75
N THR A 61 3.73 -12.28 -10.54
CA THR A 61 3.91 -11.01 -11.25
C THR A 61 3.13 -11.07 -12.56
#